data_AF-A0A928SZK0-F1
#
_entry.id   AF-A0A928SZK0-F1
#
_cell.length_a   1.000
_cell.length_b   1.000
_cell.length_c   1.000
_cell.angle_alpha   90.00
_cell.angle_beta   90.00
_cell.angle_gamma   90.00
#
_symmetry.space_group_name_H-M   'P 1'
#
loop_
_entity.id
_entity.type
_entity.pdbx_description
1 polymer ?
#
loop_
_entity_poly.entity_id
_entity_poly.type
_entity_poly.pdbx_seq_one_letter_code
_entity_poly.pdbx_strand_id
1 'polypeptide(L)'
;MRRLAVVLAALPLLDCAGTPPSRPVLMPRPGQARGLSMAERNRECVRCHADVAREWRGSPHQRADLNPAYRRALAREPLAMCRSCHAPEADPGGAAPAALSELGVACVTCHLSGEAVLAAPRSGGHAERAPHALVRDARFGSPAACAACHEFPFPDAALRSEPELMQSTLSEHQRSRYAKLACASCHMPATGGRRHHGFARRSEQALREALVVRVTRPSPTRLALVLESSGVGHAFPTGDLFRRLEISVEAVGDDYASVARSVRYLTRHYRPIGKRGLPRRVVRDDRLAPRARVELDLPPVAGDFPLAWRVAYQRVEHPAGAGEESAVVESEVTLAEGIVAVPQEKP
;
A
#
# COMPACT_ATOMS: atom_id res chain seq x y z
N MET A 1 -39.99 60.10 57.19
CA MET A 1 -38.69 59.40 57.29
C MET A 1 -38.79 58.10 56.49
N ARG A 2 -38.23 58.07 55.28
CA ARG A 2 -38.32 56.93 54.33
C ARG A 2 -37.32 55.84 54.75
N ARG A 3 -37.80 54.60 54.94
CA ARG A 3 -36.96 53.42 55.22
C ARG A 3 -36.37 52.90 53.90
N LEU A 4 -35.04 52.89 53.81
CA LEU A 4 -34.27 52.34 52.70
C LEU A 4 -34.18 50.81 52.88
N ALA A 5 -34.61 50.05 51.88
CA ALA A 5 -34.41 48.60 51.83
C ALA A 5 -33.02 48.29 51.24
N VAL A 6 -32.21 47.54 51.98
CA VAL A 6 -30.92 47.02 51.51
C VAL A 6 -31.17 45.70 50.78
N VAL A 7 -30.93 45.68 49.47
CA VAL A 7 -30.94 44.46 48.65
C VAL A 7 -29.50 43.95 48.59
N LEU A 8 -29.22 42.80 49.20
CA LEU A 8 -27.96 42.07 48.99
C LEU A 8 -28.01 41.41 47.60
N ALA A 9 -27.18 41.89 46.67
CA ALA A 9 -26.95 41.23 45.40
C ALA A 9 -25.93 40.10 45.57
N ALA A 10 -26.34 38.86 45.34
CA ALA A 10 -25.42 37.73 45.27
C ALA A 10 -24.69 37.76 43.91
N LEU A 11 -23.37 37.95 43.95
CA LEU A 11 -22.49 37.79 42.80
C LEU A 11 -22.31 36.29 42.50
N PRO A 12 -22.51 35.83 41.25
CA PRO A 12 -22.20 34.45 40.91
C PRO A 12 -20.68 34.27 40.89
N LEU A 13 -20.20 33.29 41.65
CA LEU A 13 -18.84 32.77 41.55
C LEU A 13 -18.68 32.17 40.15
N LEU A 14 -17.86 32.81 39.32
CA LEU A 14 -17.35 32.21 38.08
C LEU A 14 -16.46 31.02 38.48
N ASP A 15 -16.99 29.82 38.32
CA ASP A 15 -16.25 28.58 38.46
C ASP A 15 -15.29 28.47 37.27
N CYS A 16 -14.03 28.86 37.46
CA CYS A 16 -12.95 28.69 36.50
C CYS A 16 -12.50 27.23 36.41
N ALA A 17 -13.41 26.30 36.20
CA ALA A 17 -13.11 24.90 35.88
C ALA A 17 -12.95 24.72 34.36
N GLY A 18 -12.01 25.45 33.77
CA GLY A 18 -11.57 25.20 32.40
C GLY A 18 -10.82 23.86 32.35
N THR A 19 -11.50 22.79 31.98
CA THR A 19 -10.83 21.51 31.64
C THR A 19 -9.78 21.83 30.56
N PRO A 20 -8.49 21.53 30.77
CA PRO A 20 -7.48 21.82 29.76
C PRO A 20 -7.89 21.12 28.46
N PRO A 21 -7.74 21.75 27.28
CA PRO A 21 -8.13 21.14 26.02
C PRO A 21 -7.38 19.81 25.89
N SER A 22 -8.14 18.71 25.85
CA SER A 22 -7.58 17.38 25.61
C SER A 22 -6.78 17.45 24.32
N ARG A 23 -5.46 17.20 24.38
CA ARG A 23 -4.59 17.19 23.20
C ARG A 23 -5.25 16.37 22.09
N PRO A 24 -5.29 16.87 20.84
CA PRO A 24 -5.98 16.20 19.77
C PRO A 24 -5.37 14.83 19.50
N VAL A 25 -6.23 13.82 19.36
CA VAL A 25 -5.83 12.46 18.99
C VAL A 25 -5.32 12.48 17.55
N LEU A 26 -4.04 12.14 17.37
CA LEU A 26 -3.38 12.12 16.07
C LEU A 26 -3.48 10.72 15.47
N MET A 27 -3.87 10.65 14.20
CA MET A 27 -3.75 9.43 13.42
C MET A 27 -2.28 9.14 13.09
N PRO A 28 -1.92 7.88 12.81
CA PRO A 28 -0.59 7.51 12.35
C PRO A 28 -0.16 8.39 11.17
N ARG A 29 1.08 8.87 11.23
CA ARG A 29 1.67 9.68 10.16
C ARG A 29 3.15 9.36 9.99
N PRO A 30 3.71 9.58 8.78
CA PRO A 30 5.13 9.44 8.54
C PRO A 30 5.93 10.57 9.21
N GLY A 31 7.24 10.39 9.32
CA GLY A 31 8.20 11.44 9.72
C GLY A 31 7.91 12.02 11.11
N GLN A 32 7.72 11.15 12.11
CA GLN A 32 7.49 11.55 13.50
C GLN A 32 8.80 11.98 14.18
N ALA A 33 9.94 11.44 13.75
CA ALA A 33 11.30 11.82 14.17
C ALA A 33 11.47 11.92 15.71
N ARG A 34 10.84 11.01 16.45
CA ARG A 34 10.84 11.00 17.93
C ARG A 34 12.12 10.40 18.53
N GLY A 35 12.99 9.80 17.71
CA GLY A 35 14.33 9.38 18.09
C GLY A 35 14.39 8.03 18.81
N LEU A 36 15.58 7.74 19.36
CA LEU A 36 15.96 6.41 19.88
C LEU A 36 15.09 5.90 21.03
N SER A 37 14.51 6.80 21.83
CA SER A 37 13.60 6.42 22.93
C SER A 37 12.37 5.65 22.44
N MET A 38 11.98 5.81 21.16
CA MET A 38 10.88 5.04 20.59
C MET A 38 11.20 3.56 20.41
N ALA A 39 12.47 3.20 20.20
CA ALA A 39 12.87 1.79 20.18
C ALA A 39 12.68 1.15 21.55
N GLU A 40 13.00 1.87 22.63
CA GLU A 40 12.80 1.42 24.01
C GLU A 40 11.32 1.32 24.35
N ARG A 41 10.55 2.37 24.04
CA ARG A 41 9.10 2.38 24.21
C ARG A 41 8.41 1.25 23.45
N ASN A 42 8.85 0.93 22.24
CA ASN A 42 8.30 -0.18 21.48
C ASN A 42 8.60 -1.54 22.15
N ARG A 43 9.78 -1.70 22.78
CA ARG A 43 10.11 -2.91 23.55
C ARG A 43 9.17 -3.12 24.73
N GLU A 44 8.67 -2.06 25.36
CA GLU A 44 7.65 -2.15 26.42
C GLU A 44 6.37 -2.81 25.90
N CYS A 45 5.91 -2.43 24.70
CA CYS A 45 4.74 -3.05 24.06
C CYS A 45 4.98 -4.54 23.77
N VAL A 46 6.16 -4.88 23.24
CA VAL A 46 6.55 -6.25 22.86
C VAL A 46 6.56 -7.20 24.05
N ARG A 47 6.91 -6.73 25.25
CA ARG A 47 6.94 -7.57 26.48
C ARG A 47 5.58 -8.13 26.84
N CYS A 48 4.51 -7.35 26.68
CA CYS A 48 3.14 -7.78 27.01
C CYS A 48 2.38 -8.33 25.79
N HIS A 49 2.66 -7.84 24.58
CA HIS A 49 1.95 -8.22 23.35
C HIS A 49 2.80 -9.14 22.46
N ALA A 50 3.31 -10.23 23.03
CA ALA A 50 4.27 -11.12 22.37
C ALA A 50 3.75 -11.68 21.03
N ASP A 51 2.47 -12.05 20.94
CA ASP A 51 1.90 -12.62 19.72
C ASP A 51 1.83 -11.59 18.58
N VAL A 52 1.31 -10.40 18.88
CA VAL A 52 1.26 -9.27 17.94
C VAL A 52 2.68 -8.88 17.52
N ALA A 53 3.63 -8.87 18.45
CA ALA A 53 5.02 -8.57 18.16
C ALA A 53 5.67 -9.61 17.24
N ARG A 54 5.35 -10.90 17.38
CA ARG A 54 5.84 -11.94 16.45
C ARG A 54 5.32 -11.71 15.03
N GLU A 55 4.05 -11.37 14.88
CA GLU A 55 3.47 -11.07 13.56
C GLU A 55 4.12 -9.83 12.92
N TRP A 56 4.29 -8.77 13.70
CA TRP A 56 4.91 -7.53 13.24
C TRP A 56 6.37 -7.72 12.80
N ARG A 57 7.18 -8.50 13.54
CA ARG A 57 8.59 -8.75 13.21
C ARG A 57 8.81 -9.40 11.84
N GLY A 58 7.82 -10.12 11.31
CA GLY A 58 7.87 -10.69 9.96
C GLY A 58 7.28 -9.79 8.88
N SER A 59 6.73 -8.64 9.25
CA SER A 59 5.91 -7.82 8.36
C SER A 59 6.74 -6.92 7.42
N PRO A 60 6.16 -6.50 6.28
CA PRO A 60 6.76 -5.45 5.45
C PRO A 60 6.93 -4.10 6.18
N HIS A 61 6.12 -3.83 7.20
CA HIS A 61 6.20 -2.60 7.99
C HIS A 61 7.44 -2.57 8.89
N GLN A 62 7.73 -3.65 9.61
CA GLN A 62 8.98 -3.74 10.37
C GLN A 62 10.21 -3.68 9.45
N ARG A 63 10.14 -4.34 8.29
CA ARG A 63 11.26 -4.38 7.33
C ARG A 63 11.30 -3.18 6.39
N ALA A 64 10.56 -2.11 6.65
CA ALA A 64 10.37 -1.03 5.69
C ALA A 64 11.70 -0.38 5.28
N ASP A 65 12.56 -0.02 6.22
CA ASP A 65 13.89 0.55 5.95
C ASP A 65 14.96 -0.52 5.61
N LEU A 66 14.74 -1.77 6.02
CA LEU A 66 15.66 -2.89 5.79
C LEU A 66 15.52 -3.51 4.40
N ASN A 67 14.42 -3.25 3.69
CA ASN A 67 14.15 -3.87 2.40
C ASN A 67 15.25 -3.52 1.37
N PRO A 68 15.94 -4.52 0.79
CA PRO A 68 17.03 -4.25 -0.17
C PRO A 68 16.60 -3.46 -1.41
N ALA A 69 15.40 -3.75 -1.94
CA ALA A 69 14.85 -3.02 -3.09
C ALA A 69 14.63 -1.55 -2.76
N TYR A 70 14.09 -1.27 -1.57
CA TYR A 70 13.95 0.09 -1.07
C TYR A 70 15.31 0.78 -0.91
N ARG A 71 16.29 0.13 -0.30
CA ARG A 71 17.62 0.72 -0.09
C ARG A 71 18.32 1.06 -1.41
N ARG A 72 18.17 0.23 -2.45
CA ARG A 72 18.67 0.52 -3.80
C ARG A 72 17.95 1.70 -4.44
N ALA A 73 16.61 1.78 -4.30
CA ALA A 73 15.84 2.94 -4.77
C ALA A 73 16.24 4.24 -4.04
N LEU A 74 16.38 4.19 -2.71
CA LEU A 74 16.81 5.33 -1.89
C LEU A 74 18.24 5.78 -2.23
N ALA A 75 19.15 4.87 -2.57
CA ALA A 75 20.50 5.24 -3.00
C ALA A 75 20.51 6.05 -4.31
N ARG A 76 19.52 5.81 -5.19
CA ARG A 76 19.32 6.59 -6.42
C ARG A 76 18.60 7.91 -6.14
N GLU A 77 17.61 7.88 -5.25
CA GLU A 77 16.75 9.01 -4.93
C GLU A 77 16.68 9.22 -3.39
N PRO A 78 17.72 9.82 -2.77
CA PRO A 78 17.89 9.85 -1.30
C PRO A 78 17.00 10.89 -0.59
N LEU A 79 15.71 10.92 -0.93
CA LEU A 79 14.76 11.92 -0.47
C LEU A 79 14.32 11.66 0.97
N ALA A 80 14.20 12.74 1.74
CA ALA A 80 13.70 12.70 3.12
C ALA A 80 12.30 12.08 3.21
N MET A 81 11.43 12.35 2.23
CA MET A 81 10.07 11.77 2.20
C MET A 81 10.06 10.25 2.19
N CYS A 82 11.04 9.62 1.54
CA CYS A 82 11.14 8.16 1.46
C CYS A 82 11.43 7.60 2.86
N ARG A 83 12.30 8.27 3.61
CA ARG A 83 12.64 7.89 4.99
C ARG A 83 11.50 8.16 5.96
N SER A 84 10.73 9.23 5.76
CA SER A 84 9.57 9.55 6.61
C SER A 84 8.57 8.40 6.70
N CYS A 85 8.36 7.63 5.62
CA CYS A 85 7.47 6.46 5.64
C CYS A 85 8.18 5.16 6.06
N HIS A 86 9.47 5.00 5.73
CA HIS A 86 10.19 3.72 5.92
C HIS A 86 10.91 3.59 7.26
N ALA A 87 11.29 4.71 7.89
CA ALA A 87 11.83 4.77 9.25
C ALA A 87 11.22 5.97 10.01
N PRO A 88 9.91 5.96 10.32
CA PRO A 88 9.19 7.17 10.73
C PRO A 88 9.67 7.79 12.04
N GLU A 89 10.32 7.01 12.90
CA GLU A 89 10.87 7.51 14.18
C GLU A 89 12.26 8.15 14.05
N ALA A 90 12.95 7.93 12.92
CA ALA A 90 14.23 8.53 12.63
C ALA A 90 14.07 9.94 12.04
N ASP A 91 15.12 10.76 12.14
CA ASP A 91 15.21 12.01 11.39
C ASP A 91 15.26 11.69 9.87
N PRO A 92 14.27 12.13 9.07
CA PRO A 92 14.24 11.83 7.64
C PRO A 92 15.34 12.55 6.84
N GLY A 93 16.00 13.58 7.43
CA GLY A 93 17.12 14.28 6.80
C GLY A 93 18.43 13.49 6.78
N GLY A 94 18.55 12.44 7.60
CA GLY A 94 19.78 11.65 7.76
C GLY A 94 19.58 10.16 7.53
N ALA A 95 20.69 9.41 7.60
CA ALA A 95 20.61 7.96 7.70
C ALA A 95 20.00 7.56 9.05
N ALA A 96 19.05 6.61 9.03
CA ALA A 96 18.44 6.12 10.25
C ALA A 96 19.49 5.38 11.11
N PRO A 97 19.60 5.68 12.42
CA PRO A 97 20.38 4.85 13.34
C PRO A 97 19.92 3.39 13.26
N ALA A 98 20.84 2.43 13.44
CA ALA A 98 20.56 0.99 13.28
C ALA A 98 19.31 0.55 14.06
N ALA A 99 19.17 0.99 15.32
CA ALA A 99 18.01 0.66 16.15
C ALA A 99 16.67 1.17 15.58
N LEU A 100 16.65 2.30 14.86
CA LEU A 100 15.43 2.84 14.23
C LEU A 100 15.22 2.28 12.82
N SER A 101 16.30 1.92 12.12
CA SER A 101 16.26 1.17 10.87
C SER A 101 15.63 -0.21 11.07
N GLU A 102 16.05 -0.92 12.13
CA GLU A 102 15.47 -2.20 12.55
C GLU A 102 14.05 -2.08 13.10
N LEU A 103 13.70 -0.91 13.64
CA LEU A 103 12.34 -0.63 14.13
C LEU A 103 11.36 -0.46 12.96
N GLY A 104 11.75 0.20 11.87
CA GLY A 104 10.87 0.45 10.73
C GLY A 104 9.57 1.16 11.14
N VAL A 105 8.44 0.73 10.56
CA VAL A 105 7.09 1.15 10.99
C VAL A 105 6.64 0.24 12.14
N ALA A 106 6.63 0.77 13.37
CA ALA A 106 6.49 -0.03 14.59
C ALA A 106 5.17 0.21 15.34
N CYS A 107 4.99 -0.48 16.47
CA CYS A 107 3.81 -0.33 17.33
C CYS A 107 3.64 1.13 17.75
N VAL A 108 4.73 1.77 18.18
CA VAL A 108 4.73 3.18 18.57
C VAL A 108 4.43 4.13 17.41
N THR A 109 4.81 3.77 16.17
CA THR A 109 4.51 4.57 14.98
C THR A 109 3.01 4.65 14.72
N CYS A 110 2.30 3.54 14.86
CA CYS A 110 0.85 3.48 14.60
C CYS A 110 0.00 3.77 15.84
N HIS A 111 0.40 3.28 17.00
CA HIS A 111 -0.45 3.33 18.19
C HIS A 111 -0.11 4.46 19.15
N LEU A 112 1.10 5.01 19.19
CA LEU A 112 1.42 6.04 20.18
C LEU A 112 1.01 7.44 19.69
N SER A 113 -0.07 7.98 20.26
CA SER A 113 -0.55 9.35 20.01
C SER A 113 -0.36 10.20 21.26
N GLY A 114 0.73 10.97 21.29
CA GLY A 114 1.17 11.63 22.52
C GLY A 114 1.64 10.58 23.52
N GLU A 115 1.04 10.56 24.71
CA GLU A 115 1.36 9.57 25.75
C GLU A 115 0.39 8.38 25.78
N ALA A 116 -0.72 8.47 25.04
CA ALA A 116 -1.75 7.44 25.02
C ALA A 116 -1.59 6.48 23.84
N VAL A 117 -2.00 5.24 24.07
CA VAL A 117 -2.13 4.21 23.05
C VAL A 117 -3.47 4.39 22.34
N LEU A 118 -3.44 4.55 21.03
CA LEU A 118 -4.57 4.67 20.13
C LEU A 118 -5.08 3.28 19.73
N ALA A 119 -6.39 3.07 19.77
CA ALA A 119 -7.03 1.84 19.32
C ALA A 119 -8.36 2.12 18.62
N ALA A 120 -8.83 1.14 17.84
CA ALA A 120 -10.17 1.20 17.26
C ALA A 120 -11.24 0.92 18.35
N PRO A 121 -12.47 1.42 18.18
CA PRO A 121 -13.58 1.06 19.05
C PRO A 121 -13.82 -0.46 19.05
N ARG A 122 -14.20 -1.01 20.20
CA ARG A 122 -14.66 -2.40 20.31
C ARG A 122 -16.19 -2.43 20.35
N SER A 123 -16.79 -3.43 19.70
CA SER A 123 -18.19 -3.77 19.91
C SER A 123 -18.36 -4.41 21.30
N GLY A 124 -19.34 -3.97 22.10
CA GLY A 124 -19.70 -4.63 23.38
C GLY A 124 -19.13 -4.02 24.66
N GLY A 125 -18.62 -2.78 24.63
CA GLY A 125 -18.52 -1.86 25.79
C GLY A 125 -18.25 -2.46 27.16
N HIS A 126 -17.03 -2.93 27.43
CA HIS A 126 -16.52 -3.08 28.79
C HIS A 126 -15.23 -2.25 28.89
N ALA A 127 -15.13 -1.42 29.93
CA ALA A 127 -13.92 -0.66 30.21
C ALA A 127 -12.83 -1.63 30.70
N GLU A 128 -12.05 -2.14 29.76
CA GLU A 128 -10.90 -2.98 30.08
C GLU A 128 -9.82 -2.12 30.75
N ARG A 129 -9.37 -2.54 31.93
CA ARG A 129 -8.25 -1.89 32.64
C ARG A 129 -6.96 -2.22 31.88
N ALA A 130 -6.50 -1.29 31.05
CA ALA A 130 -5.18 -1.37 30.43
C ALA A 130 -4.13 -0.79 31.40
N PRO A 131 -2.92 -1.37 31.50
CA PRO A 131 -1.84 -0.84 32.32
C PRO A 131 -1.20 0.45 31.75
N HIS A 132 -1.75 0.97 30.65
CA HIS A 132 -1.30 2.19 29.99
C HIS A 132 -2.51 3.02 29.54
N ALA A 133 -2.32 4.33 29.37
CA ALA A 133 -3.35 5.22 28.85
C ALA A 133 -3.85 4.72 27.48
N LEU A 134 -5.17 4.68 27.31
CA LEU A 134 -5.82 4.14 26.12
C LEU A 134 -6.86 5.14 25.60
N VAL A 135 -6.75 5.47 24.32
CA VAL A 135 -7.71 6.30 23.60
C VAL A 135 -8.29 5.48 22.46
N ARG A 136 -9.62 5.50 22.35
CA ARG A 136 -10.33 4.82 21.25
C ARG A 136 -10.93 5.84 20.30
N ASP A 137 -10.64 5.68 19.01
CA ASP A 137 -11.11 6.59 17.97
C ASP A 137 -11.54 5.79 16.73
N ALA A 138 -12.76 6.03 16.25
CA ALA A 138 -13.32 5.33 15.09
C ALA A 138 -12.47 5.52 13.82
N ARG A 139 -11.75 6.66 13.69
CA ARG A 139 -10.84 6.94 12.58
C ARG A 139 -9.69 5.93 12.52
N PHE A 140 -9.24 5.40 13.65
CA PHE A 140 -8.19 4.38 13.68
C PHE A 140 -8.65 3.04 13.12
N GLY A 141 -9.96 2.76 13.16
CA GLY A 141 -10.58 1.59 12.54
C GLY A 141 -10.95 1.77 11.07
N SER A 142 -10.61 2.90 10.44
CA SER A 142 -10.98 3.26 9.07
C SER A 142 -9.74 3.43 8.18
N PRO A 143 -9.90 3.66 6.85
CA PRO A 143 -8.78 3.99 5.97
C PRO A 143 -7.93 5.19 6.42
N ALA A 144 -8.46 6.07 7.27
CA ALA A 144 -7.73 7.21 7.81
C ALA A 144 -6.44 6.81 8.57
N ALA A 145 -6.42 5.62 9.19
CA ALA A 145 -5.24 5.13 9.90
C ALA A 145 -4.06 4.79 8.98
N CYS A 146 -4.32 4.58 7.69
CA CYS A 146 -3.33 4.19 6.68
C CYS A 146 -2.98 5.35 5.72
N ALA A 147 -3.83 6.36 5.68
CA ALA A 147 -3.86 7.41 4.66
C ALA A 147 -2.51 8.09 4.43
N ALA A 148 -1.90 8.57 5.53
CA ALA A 148 -0.73 9.42 5.47
C ALA A 148 0.52 8.72 4.90
N CYS A 149 0.55 7.38 4.85
CA CYS A 149 1.63 6.61 4.26
C CYS A 149 1.27 5.97 2.92
N HIS A 150 -0.02 5.68 2.66
CA HIS A 150 -0.48 4.92 1.48
C HIS A 150 -1.10 5.79 0.37
N GLU A 151 -1.18 7.11 0.58
CA GLU A 151 -1.49 8.09 -0.44
C GLU A 151 -0.67 9.36 -0.21
N PHE A 152 0.14 9.73 -1.20
CA PHE A 152 0.99 10.92 -1.11
C PHE A 152 1.42 11.40 -2.51
N PRO A 153 1.60 12.73 -2.68
CA PRO A 153 1.99 13.30 -3.95
C PRO A 153 3.50 13.25 -4.18
N PHE A 154 3.91 13.57 -5.41
CA PHE A 154 5.32 13.83 -5.72
C PHE A 154 5.85 15.08 -4.96
N PRO A 155 7.18 15.19 -4.72
CA PRO A 155 7.78 16.30 -3.98
C PRO A 155 7.46 17.71 -4.50
N ASP A 156 7.15 17.84 -5.79
CA ASP A 156 6.81 19.10 -6.44
C ASP A 156 5.32 19.44 -6.39
N ALA A 157 4.53 18.74 -5.55
CA ALA A 157 3.10 18.96 -5.38
C ALA A 157 2.72 20.44 -5.19
N ALA A 158 3.46 21.16 -4.34
CA ALA A 158 3.22 22.57 -4.04
C ALA A 158 3.46 23.51 -5.24
N LEU A 159 4.12 23.02 -6.29
CA LEU A 159 4.40 23.77 -7.52
C LEU A 159 3.35 23.54 -8.60
N ARG A 160 2.32 22.70 -8.34
CA ARG A 160 1.31 22.30 -9.32
C ARG A 160 -0.06 22.82 -8.90
N SER A 161 -0.89 23.15 -9.89
CA SER A 161 -2.32 23.41 -9.65
C SER A 161 -3.05 22.15 -9.18
N GLU A 162 -2.66 21.01 -9.74
CA GLU A 162 -3.17 19.68 -9.37
C GLU A 162 -1.99 18.75 -9.02
N PRO A 163 -1.85 18.32 -7.76
CA PRO A 163 -0.79 17.41 -7.35
C PRO A 163 -0.91 16.02 -8.00
N GLU A 164 0.11 15.59 -8.74
CA GLU A 164 0.19 14.17 -9.14
C GLU A 164 0.57 13.28 -7.95
N LEU A 165 -0.10 12.14 -7.85
CA LEU A 165 0.09 11.17 -6.79
C LEU A 165 1.19 10.15 -7.12
N MET A 166 2.15 10.00 -6.20
CA MET A 166 3.13 8.91 -6.26
C MET A 166 2.43 7.60 -5.89
N GLN A 167 1.66 7.61 -4.79
CA GLN A 167 0.75 6.54 -4.42
C GLN A 167 -0.67 7.09 -4.31
N SER A 168 -1.62 6.39 -4.92
CA SER A 168 -3.04 6.76 -5.02
C SER A 168 -3.97 5.68 -4.44
N THR A 169 -3.45 4.86 -3.51
CA THR A 169 -4.14 3.65 -3.02
C THR A 169 -5.48 3.97 -2.38
N LEU A 170 -5.57 5.07 -1.62
CA LEU A 170 -6.81 5.47 -0.96
C LEU A 170 -7.87 5.90 -1.96
N SER A 171 -7.49 6.78 -2.89
CA SER A 171 -8.37 7.23 -3.98
C SER A 171 -8.83 6.06 -4.85
N GLU A 172 -7.94 5.10 -5.15
CA GLU A 172 -8.30 3.85 -5.84
C GLU A 172 -9.31 3.03 -5.04
N HIS A 173 -9.11 2.93 -3.72
CA HIS A 173 -10.01 2.20 -2.84
C HIS A 173 -11.39 2.83 -2.72
N GLN A 174 -11.46 4.14 -2.60
CA GLN A 174 -12.71 4.92 -2.55
C GLN A 174 -13.54 4.76 -3.83
N ARG A 175 -12.91 4.56 -4.99
CA ARG A 175 -13.60 4.29 -6.26
C ARG A 175 -13.99 2.82 -6.44
N SER A 176 -13.53 1.93 -5.57
CA SER A 176 -13.80 0.49 -5.68
C SER A 176 -15.14 0.11 -5.04
N ARG A 177 -15.65 -1.09 -5.38
CA ARG A 177 -16.83 -1.69 -4.70
C ARG A 177 -16.63 -1.92 -3.19
N TYR A 178 -15.39 -1.83 -2.71
CA TYR A 178 -15.02 -2.05 -1.32
C TYR A 178 -14.80 -0.75 -0.54
N ALA A 179 -15.15 0.42 -1.09
CA ALA A 179 -14.91 1.74 -0.48
C ALA A 179 -15.43 1.93 0.95
N LYS A 180 -16.40 1.11 1.39
CA LYS A 180 -16.97 1.13 2.74
C LYS A 180 -16.25 0.19 3.72
N LEU A 181 -15.32 -0.64 3.26
CA LEU A 181 -14.56 -1.55 4.12
C LEU A 181 -13.29 -0.87 4.61
N ALA A 182 -12.92 -1.10 5.87
CA ALA A 182 -11.62 -0.68 6.37
C ALA A 182 -10.50 -1.50 5.70
N CYS A 183 -9.35 -0.86 5.42
CA CYS A 183 -8.16 -1.54 4.92
C CYS A 183 -7.77 -2.72 5.82
N ALA A 184 -7.89 -2.53 7.14
CA ALA A 184 -7.63 -3.53 8.16
C ALA A 184 -8.52 -4.79 8.04
N SER A 185 -9.70 -4.72 7.40
CA SER A 185 -10.56 -5.89 7.21
C SER A 185 -9.92 -6.95 6.30
N CYS A 186 -9.13 -6.53 5.31
CA CYS A 186 -8.42 -7.44 4.40
C CYS A 186 -6.94 -7.63 4.78
N HIS A 187 -6.25 -6.56 5.19
CA HIS A 187 -4.82 -6.60 5.48
C HIS A 187 -4.48 -6.99 6.92
N MET A 188 -5.41 -6.82 7.86
CA MET A 188 -5.25 -7.20 9.26
C MET A 188 -6.43 -8.08 9.71
N PRO A 189 -6.60 -9.26 9.10
CA PRO A 189 -7.76 -10.11 9.35
C PRO A 189 -7.92 -10.38 10.85
N ALA A 190 -9.18 -10.48 11.30
CA ALA A 190 -9.47 -10.76 12.69
C ALA A 190 -9.21 -12.25 12.99
N THR A 191 -8.33 -12.53 13.95
CA THR A 191 -7.98 -13.88 14.42
C THR A 191 -7.98 -13.87 15.95
N GLY A 192 -8.69 -14.81 16.57
CA GLY A 192 -8.73 -14.93 18.04
C GLY A 192 -9.18 -13.66 18.78
N GLY A 193 -10.13 -12.90 18.21
CA GLY A 193 -10.65 -11.68 18.84
C GLY A 193 -9.74 -10.44 18.74
N ARG A 194 -8.62 -10.51 17.99
CA ARG A 194 -7.73 -9.39 17.68
C ARG A 194 -7.43 -9.29 16.19
N ARG A 195 -6.76 -8.21 15.78
CA ARG A 195 -6.30 -8.00 14.40
C ARG A 195 -4.89 -8.56 14.22
N HIS A 196 -4.64 -9.25 13.10
CA HIS A 196 -3.31 -9.77 12.75
C HIS A 196 -2.40 -8.65 12.22
N HIS A 197 -1.20 -8.51 12.78
CA HIS A 197 -0.23 -7.42 12.48
C HIS A 197 0.90 -7.85 11.52
N GLY A 198 0.75 -9.00 10.85
CA GLY A 198 1.64 -9.39 9.77
C GLY A 198 1.36 -8.67 8.44
N PHE A 199 0.27 -7.89 8.37
CA PHE A 199 -0.20 -7.20 7.16
C PHE A 199 -0.34 -8.17 5.98
N ALA A 200 -1.23 -9.15 6.17
CA ALA A 200 -1.52 -10.22 5.22
C ALA A 200 -1.97 -9.63 3.86
N ARG A 201 -1.93 -10.46 2.79
CA ARG A 201 -2.17 -10.10 1.37
C ARG A 201 -0.95 -9.68 0.54
N ARG A 202 0.24 -10.19 0.87
CA ARG A 202 1.44 -10.13 0.01
C ARG A 202 2.13 -11.47 -0.24
N SER A 203 1.57 -12.58 0.26
CA SER A 203 2.08 -13.91 -0.10
C SER A 203 1.79 -14.20 -1.57
N GLU A 204 2.60 -15.04 -2.20
CA GLU A 204 2.39 -15.46 -3.58
C GLU A 204 1.00 -16.08 -3.77
N GLN A 205 0.56 -16.90 -2.81
CA GLN A 205 -0.79 -17.46 -2.81
C GLN A 205 -1.87 -16.36 -2.84
N ALA A 206 -1.76 -15.34 -1.99
CA ALA A 206 -2.73 -14.25 -1.98
C ALA A 206 -2.71 -13.43 -3.28
N LEU A 207 -1.56 -13.32 -3.95
CA LEU A 207 -1.46 -12.67 -5.26
C LEU A 207 -2.11 -13.51 -6.36
N ARG A 208 -1.96 -14.85 -6.34
CA ARG A 208 -2.62 -15.77 -7.27
C ARG A 208 -4.14 -15.74 -7.09
N GLU A 209 -4.61 -15.79 -5.85
CA GLU A 209 -6.05 -15.70 -5.50
C GLU A 209 -6.68 -14.35 -5.88
N ALA A 210 -5.86 -13.30 -6.02
CA ALA A 210 -6.33 -11.95 -6.36
C ALA A 210 -6.69 -11.77 -7.84
N LEU A 211 -6.39 -12.75 -8.70
CA LEU A 211 -6.59 -12.65 -10.15
C LEU A 211 -7.36 -13.85 -10.70
N VAL A 212 -8.42 -13.57 -11.44
CA VAL A 212 -9.11 -14.53 -12.29
C VAL A 212 -8.77 -14.21 -13.74
N VAL A 213 -8.34 -15.23 -14.49
CA VAL A 213 -7.97 -15.11 -15.90
C VAL A 213 -8.86 -16.03 -16.74
N ARG A 214 -9.49 -15.48 -17.79
CA ARG A 214 -10.16 -16.26 -18.83
C ARG A 214 -9.46 -16.02 -20.14
N VAL A 215 -9.14 -17.08 -20.87
CA VAL A 215 -8.35 -17.00 -22.10
C VAL A 215 -9.14 -17.59 -23.26
N THR A 216 -9.08 -16.92 -24.40
CA THR A 216 -9.59 -17.42 -25.68
C THR A 216 -8.56 -17.16 -26.78
N ARG A 217 -8.51 -18.03 -27.79
CA ARG A 217 -7.72 -17.84 -29.01
C ARG A 217 -8.68 -17.57 -30.17
N PRO A 218 -9.07 -16.30 -30.42
CA PRO A 218 -10.07 -15.96 -31.44
C PRO A 218 -9.62 -16.22 -32.88
N SER A 219 -8.30 -16.24 -33.14
CA SER A 219 -7.72 -16.59 -34.44
C SER A 219 -6.39 -17.33 -34.24
N PRO A 220 -5.80 -17.95 -35.28
CA PRO A 220 -4.51 -18.62 -35.15
C PRO A 220 -3.40 -17.70 -34.59
N THR A 221 -3.45 -16.40 -34.86
CA THR A 221 -2.38 -15.44 -34.50
C THR A 221 -2.75 -14.48 -33.37
N ARG A 222 -3.89 -14.67 -32.71
CA ARG A 222 -4.35 -13.76 -31.65
C ARG A 222 -4.78 -14.51 -30.40
N LEU A 223 -4.28 -14.07 -29.25
CA LEU A 223 -4.74 -14.50 -27.93
C LEU A 223 -5.48 -13.34 -27.25
N ALA A 224 -6.63 -13.62 -26.65
CA ALA A 224 -7.40 -12.67 -25.86
C ALA A 224 -7.52 -13.17 -24.41
N LEU A 225 -7.18 -12.30 -23.46
CA LEU A 225 -7.31 -12.55 -22.04
C LEU A 225 -8.30 -11.56 -21.42
N VAL A 226 -9.23 -12.06 -20.62
CA VAL A 226 -10.06 -11.27 -19.72
C VAL A 226 -9.52 -11.47 -18.31
N LEU A 227 -9.02 -10.38 -17.73
CA LEU A 227 -8.47 -10.32 -16.39
C LEU A 227 -9.50 -9.70 -15.45
N GLU A 228 -9.74 -10.31 -14.29
CA GLU A 228 -10.63 -9.78 -13.25
C GLU A 228 -9.97 -9.87 -11.88
N SER A 229 -9.97 -8.78 -11.13
CA SER A 229 -9.47 -8.79 -9.75
C SER A 229 -10.52 -9.35 -8.79
N SER A 230 -10.08 -10.25 -7.91
CA SER A 230 -10.91 -10.91 -6.91
C SER A 230 -10.50 -10.49 -5.51
N GLY A 231 -11.45 -10.00 -4.70
CA GLY A 231 -11.16 -9.57 -3.34
C GLY A 231 -10.24 -8.35 -3.20
N VAL A 232 -9.96 -7.63 -4.30
CA VAL A 232 -9.07 -6.44 -4.30
C VAL A 232 -9.90 -5.16 -4.36
N GLY A 233 -9.67 -4.27 -3.39
CA GLY A 233 -10.35 -2.97 -3.28
C GLY A 233 -9.47 -1.79 -3.62
N HIS A 234 -8.66 -1.88 -4.67
CA HIS A 234 -7.82 -0.82 -5.23
C HIS A 234 -7.36 -1.29 -6.61
N ALA A 235 -6.56 -0.51 -7.34
CA ALA A 235 -5.98 -1.00 -8.60
C ALA A 235 -5.07 -2.22 -8.33
N PHE A 236 -4.96 -3.13 -9.29
CA PHE A 236 -4.06 -4.28 -9.19
C PHE A 236 -3.01 -4.24 -10.30
N PRO A 237 -1.73 -4.00 -9.99
CA PRO A 237 -1.16 -3.68 -8.66
C PRO A 237 -1.39 -2.23 -8.19
N THR A 238 -1.41 -2.01 -6.87
CA THR A 238 -1.39 -0.66 -6.25
C THR A 238 -0.05 -0.36 -5.56
N GLY A 239 0.10 0.85 -5.03
CA GLY A 239 1.22 1.29 -4.21
C GLY A 239 2.36 1.85 -5.05
N ASP A 240 3.51 1.16 -5.02
CA ASP A 240 4.74 1.57 -5.71
C ASP A 240 4.50 1.91 -7.20
N LEU A 241 5.29 2.88 -7.69
CA LEU A 241 5.13 3.49 -9.01
C LEU A 241 5.22 2.48 -10.16
N PHE A 242 6.15 1.53 -10.07
CA PHE A 242 6.57 0.72 -11.22
C PHE A 242 6.06 -0.71 -11.17
N ARG A 243 5.26 -1.05 -10.15
CA ARG A 243 4.58 -2.35 -10.12
C ARG A 243 3.68 -2.49 -11.34
N ARG A 244 3.73 -3.68 -11.94
CA ARG A 244 2.96 -3.98 -13.15
C ARG A 244 2.49 -5.44 -13.19
N LEU A 245 1.53 -5.69 -14.06
CA LEU A 245 1.28 -7.04 -14.57
C LEU A 245 1.97 -7.17 -15.93
N GLU A 246 2.78 -8.19 -16.09
CA GLU A 246 3.24 -8.66 -17.41
C GLU A 246 2.25 -9.72 -17.90
N ILE A 247 1.79 -9.58 -19.14
CA ILE A 247 1.04 -10.60 -19.85
C ILE A 247 1.85 -10.97 -21.08
N SER A 248 2.27 -12.23 -21.17
CA SER A 248 3.04 -12.74 -22.29
C SER A 248 2.36 -13.93 -22.95
N VAL A 249 2.56 -14.06 -24.26
CA VAL A 249 2.22 -15.25 -25.03
C VAL A 249 3.40 -15.64 -25.90
N GLU A 250 3.65 -16.94 -25.96
CA GLU A 250 4.69 -17.56 -26.79
C GLU A 250 4.07 -18.67 -27.63
N ALA A 251 4.40 -18.70 -28.92
CA ALA A 251 4.13 -19.83 -29.79
C ALA A 251 5.22 -20.88 -29.57
N VAL A 252 4.84 -22.09 -29.15
CA VAL A 252 5.78 -23.12 -28.70
C VAL A 252 5.92 -24.22 -29.75
N GLY A 253 7.12 -24.39 -30.28
CA GLY A 253 7.47 -25.44 -31.24
C GLY A 253 7.76 -26.80 -30.59
N ASP A 254 8.09 -27.80 -31.42
CA ASP A 254 8.23 -29.21 -31.04
C ASP A 254 9.31 -29.46 -29.95
N ASP A 255 10.34 -28.61 -29.89
CA ASP A 255 11.42 -28.66 -28.88
C ASP A 255 11.23 -27.67 -27.72
N TYR A 256 10.00 -27.22 -27.45
CA TYR A 256 9.69 -26.13 -26.52
C TYR A 256 10.33 -24.78 -26.87
N ALA A 257 10.85 -24.63 -28.09
CA ALA A 257 11.41 -23.39 -28.58
C ALA A 257 10.32 -22.33 -28.77
N SER A 258 10.59 -21.11 -28.29
CA SER A 258 9.72 -19.95 -28.55
C SER A 258 9.91 -19.49 -30.00
N VAL A 259 8.92 -19.77 -30.85
CA VAL A 259 8.92 -19.41 -32.27
C VAL A 259 8.52 -17.95 -32.48
N ALA A 260 7.63 -17.47 -31.62
CA ALA A 260 7.18 -16.09 -31.60
C ALA A 260 6.74 -15.71 -30.19
N ARG A 261 6.95 -14.44 -29.82
CA ARG A 261 6.58 -13.90 -28.51
C ARG A 261 5.90 -12.55 -28.65
N SER A 262 4.88 -12.33 -27.83
CA SER A 262 4.22 -11.03 -27.67
C SER A 262 4.02 -10.75 -26.19
N VAL A 263 4.27 -9.51 -25.76
CA VAL A 263 4.21 -9.11 -24.35
C VAL A 263 3.47 -7.80 -24.22
N ARG A 264 2.62 -7.69 -23.20
CA ARG A 264 1.94 -6.46 -22.79
C ARG A 264 2.13 -6.23 -21.30
N TYR A 265 2.35 -4.97 -20.93
CA TYR A 265 2.40 -4.55 -19.53
C TYR A 265 1.19 -3.72 -19.17
N LEU A 266 0.55 -4.03 -18.03
CA LEU A 266 -0.46 -3.19 -17.40
C LEU A 266 0.16 -2.47 -16.21
N THR A 267 0.31 -1.15 -16.30
CA THR A 267 1.08 -0.33 -15.36
C THR A 267 0.61 1.12 -15.36
N ARG A 268 1.13 1.92 -14.41
CA ARG A 268 1.09 3.38 -14.54
C ARG A 268 2.23 3.83 -15.43
N HIS A 269 1.89 4.64 -16.42
CA HIS A 269 2.81 5.20 -17.39
C HIS A 269 3.14 6.62 -16.97
N TYR A 270 4.43 6.90 -16.84
CA TYR A 270 4.94 8.16 -16.34
C TYR A 270 5.81 8.85 -17.36
N ARG A 271 5.65 10.17 -17.49
CA ARG A 271 6.60 11.02 -18.20
C ARG A 271 7.40 11.84 -17.18
N PRO A 272 8.74 11.79 -17.20
CA PRO A 272 9.57 12.65 -16.36
C PRO A 272 9.31 14.13 -16.65
N ILE A 273 9.34 14.97 -15.61
CA ILE A 273 9.23 16.42 -15.72
C ILE A 273 10.54 17.06 -15.24
N GLY A 274 11.03 18.06 -15.97
CA GLY A 274 12.21 18.82 -15.60
C GLY A 274 13.54 18.08 -15.74
N LYS A 275 14.64 18.76 -15.42
CA LYS A 275 16.02 18.28 -15.69
C LYS A 275 16.49 17.13 -14.79
N ARG A 276 15.81 16.86 -13.67
CA ARG A 276 16.19 15.81 -12.70
C ARG A 276 15.30 14.57 -12.71
N GLY A 277 14.22 14.56 -13.49
CA GLY A 277 13.37 13.37 -13.74
C GLY A 277 12.63 12.74 -12.54
N LEU A 278 12.84 13.23 -11.32
CA LEU A 278 12.17 12.79 -10.09
C LEU A 278 10.66 13.08 -10.11
N PRO A 279 10.21 14.33 -10.34
CA PRO A 279 8.79 14.57 -10.51
C PRO A 279 8.34 14.00 -11.85
N ARG A 280 7.22 13.28 -11.82
CA ARG A 280 6.64 12.65 -12.99
C ARG A 280 5.18 13.05 -13.15
N ARG A 281 4.70 13.00 -14.39
CA ARG A 281 3.28 13.10 -14.71
C ARG A 281 2.74 11.72 -15.06
N VAL A 282 1.56 11.37 -14.57
CA VAL A 282 0.84 10.22 -15.11
C VAL A 282 0.35 10.58 -16.51
N VAL A 283 0.73 9.78 -17.52
CA VAL A 283 0.26 9.98 -18.91
C VAL A 283 -0.80 8.95 -19.30
N ARG A 284 -0.76 7.76 -18.69
CA ARG A 284 -1.74 6.69 -18.85
C ARG A 284 -1.70 5.80 -17.61
N ASP A 285 -2.82 5.22 -17.24
CA ASP A 285 -2.91 4.16 -16.23
C ASP A 285 -3.79 3.05 -16.81
N ASP A 286 -3.16 1.93 -17.19
CA ASP A 286 -3.87 0.76 -17.72
C ASP A 286 -3.81 -0.43 -16.77
N ARG A 287 -3.49 -0.20 -15.49
CA ARG A 287 -3.55 -1.22 -14.43
C ARG A 287 -4.95 -1.80 -14.29
N LEU A 288 -5.04 -3.03 -13.80
CA LEU A 288 -6.31 -3.74 -13.65
C LEU A 288 -7.21 -3.05 -12.61
N ALA A 289 -8.37 -2.56 -13.05
CA ALA A 289 -9.35 -1.91 -12.18
C ALA A 289 -10.81 -2.08 -12.66
N PRO A 290 -11.62 -2.97 -12.07
CA PRO A 290 -11.28 -4.30 -11.57
C PRO A 290 -11.20 -5.35 -12.70
N ARG A 291 -11.51 -4.96 -13.95
CA ARG A 291 -11.54 -5.86 -15.11
C ARG A 291 -10.80 -5.22 -16.28
N ALA A 292 -10.06 -6.02 -17.03
CA ALA A 292 -9.39 -5.60 -18.27
C ALA A 292 -9.50 -6.69 -19.33
N ARG A 293 -9.56 -6.29 -20.59
CA ARG A 293 -9.39 -7.18 -21.75
C ARG A 293 -8.06 -6.84 -22.41
N VAL A 294 -7.22 -7.86 -22.59
CA VAL A 294 -5.91 -7.75 -23.22
C VAL A 294 -5.90 -8.64 -24.44
N GLU A 295 -5.47 -8.10 -25.57
CA GLU A 295 -5.27 -8.87 -26.80
C GLU A 295 -3.79 -8.81 -27.17
N LEU A 296 -3.24 -9.96 -27.56
CA LEU A 296 -1.85 -10.13 -27.96
C LEU A 296 -1.86 -10.72 -29.37
N ASP A 297 -1.33 -9.93 -30.30
CA ASP A 297 -1.10 -10.36 -31.68
C ASP A 297 0.29 -11.00 -31.79
N LEU A 298 0.36 -12.06 -32.58
CA LEU A 298 1.57 -12.81 -32.92
C LEU A 298 1.75 -12.80 -34.46
N PRO A 299 2.98 -12.98 -34.95
CA PRO A 299 3.23 -13.12 -36.39
C PRO A 299 2.55 -14.38 -36.98
N PRO A 300 2.30 -14.43 -38.30
CA PRO A 300 1.63 -15.55 -38.96
C PRO A 300 2.16 -16.94 -38.62
N VAL A 301 3.48 -17.09 -38.47
CA VAL A 301 4.14 -18.36 -38.12
C VAL A 301 3.62 -18.97 -36.81
N ALA A 302 3.09 -18.15 -35.88
CA ALA A 302 2.52 -18.65 -34.63
C ALA A 302 1.22 -19.44 -34.80
N GLY A 303 0.56 -19.32 -35.96
CA GLY A 303 -0.72 -19.97 -36.25
C GLY A 303 -0.69 -21.48 -36.12
N ASP A 304 0.44 -22.09 -36.46
CA ASP A 304 0.62 -23.54 -36.54
C ASP A 304 1.01 -24.16 -35.19
N PHE A 305 1.22 -23.34 -34.16
CA PHE A 305 1.74 -23.78 -32.87
C PHE A 305 0.73 -23.58 -31.72
N PRO A 306 0.80 -24.40 -30.65
CA PRO A 306 0.14 -24.07 -29.40
C PRO A 306 0.69 -22.77 -28.80
N LEU A 307 -0.17 -22.03 -28.12
CA LEU A 307 0.18 -20.77 -27.47
C LEU A 307 0.30 -20.97 -25.96
N ALA A 308 1.51 -20.90 -25.42
CA ALA A 308 1.75 -20.80 -23.99
C ALA A 308 1.57 -19.35 -23.55
N TRP A 309 0.77 -19.12 -22.51
CA TRP A 309 0.51 -17.78 -22.00
C TRP A 309 0.80 -17.70 -20.50
N ARG A 310 1.14 -16.49 -20.06
CA ARG A 310 1.50 -16.21 -18.66
C ARG A 310 1.03 -14.82 -18.27
N VAL A 311 0.52 -14.71 -17.04
CA VAL A 311 0.30 -13.42 -16.35
C VAL A 311 1.16 -13.40 -15.10
N ALA A 312 2.06 -12.44 -15.00
CA ALA A 312 2.99 -12.31 -13.88
C ALA A 312 2.86 -10.96 -13.18
N TYR A 313 2.89 -10.97 -11.85
CA TYR A 313 3.03 -9.76 -11.03
C TYR A 313 4.51 -9.43 -10.92
N GLN A 314 4.90 -8.22 -11.31
CA GLN A 314 6.29 -7.77 -11.23
C GLN A 314 6.43 -6.57 -10.30
N ARG A 315 7.43 -6.66 -9.39
CA ARG A 315 7.99 -5.51 -8.70
C ARG A 315 9.18 -5.04 -9.52
N VAL A 316 9.09 -3.84 -10.05
CA VAL A 316 10.17 -3.22 -10.84
C VAL A 316 10.98 -2.34 -9.91
N GLU A 317 12.30 -2.53 -9.91
CA GLU A 317 13.23 -1.72 -9.13
C GLU A 317 13.36 -0.32 -9.73
N HIS A 318 13.64 -0.27 -11.03
CA HIS A 318 13.68 0.97 -11.78
C HIS A 318 13.38 0.70 -13.25
N PRO A 319 12.72 1.63 -13.95
CA PRO A 319 12.73 1.61 -15.41
C PRO A 319 14.17 1.75 -15.89
N ALA A 320 14.56 0.99 -16.91
CA ALA A 320 15.78 1.22 -17.66
C ALA A 320 15.35 1.50 -19.10
N GLY A 321 15.92 2.52 -19.74
CA GLY A 321 15.49 2.93 -21.08
C GLY A 321 14.09 3.55 -21.14
N ALA A 322 13.57 3.65 -22.37
CA ALA A 322 12.27 4.26 -22.66
C ALA A 322 11.11 3.26 -22.68
N GLY A 323 11.39 1.98 -22.96
CA GLY A 323 10.40 0.91 -23.01
C GLY A 323 10.22 0.19 -21.67
N GLU A 324 9.05 -0.40 -21.45
CA GLU A 324 8.79 -1.19 -20.25
C GLU A 324 9.64 -2.47 -20.21
N GLU A 325 9.92 -3.08 -21.35
CA GLU A 325 10.66 -4.34 -21.48
C GLU A 325 12.09 -4.30 -20.93
N SER A 326 12.73 -3.12 -20.94
CA SER A 326 14.10 -2.94 -20.43
C SER A 326 14.16 -2.64 -18.93
N ALA A 327 13.03 -2.65 -18.22
CA ALA A 327 13.00 -2.40 -16.79
C ALA A 327 13.73 -3.48 -15.97
N VAL A 328 14.40 -3.06 -14.90
CA VAL A 328 15.04 -4.00 -13.96
C VAL A 328 13.98 -4.53 -13.01
N VAL A 329 13.61 -5.80 -13.16
CA VAL A 329 12.64 -6.48 -12.30
C VAL A 329 13.34 -6.95 -11.02
N GLU A 330 12.83 -6.53 -9.86
CA GLU A 330 13.34 -6.95 -8.56
C GLU A 330 12.77 -8.29 -8.11
N SER A 331 11.50 -8.56 -8.42
CA SER A 331 10.89 -9.86 -8.17
C SER A 331 9.69 -10.07 -9.07
N GLU A 332 9.39 -11.32 -9.35
CA GLU A 332 8.27 -11.76 -10.16
C GLU A 332 7.51 -12.88 -9.44
N VAL A 333 6.18 -12.88 -9.59
CA VAL A 333 5.31 -13.98 -9.19
C VAL A 333 4.39 -14.30 -10.35
N THR A 334 4.49 -15.50 -10.93
CA THR A 334 3.48 -15.98 -11.89
C THR A 334 2.14 -16.08 -11.19
N LEU A 335 1.12 -15.41 -11.71
CA LEU A 335 -0.23 -15.42 -11.14
C LEU A 335 -1.07 -16.52 -11.76
N ALA A 336 -0.99 -16.64 -13.09
CA ALA A 336 -1.69 -17.64 -13.87
C ALA A 336 -0.91 -17.93 -15.16
N GLU A 337 -1.00 -19.16 -15.64
CA GLU A 337 -0.39 -19.59 -16.90
C GLU A 337 -1.16 -20.76 -17.48
N GLY A 338 -0.92 -21.06 -18.75
CA GLY A 338 -1.53 -22.21 -19.42
C GLY A 338 -1.13 -22.29 -20.89
N ILE A 339 -1.67 -23.29 -21.58
CA ILE A 339 -1.44 -23.52 -23.00
C ILE A 339 -2.80 -23.58 -23.70
N VAL A 340 -2.92 -22.91 -24.84
CA VAL A 340 -4.09 -22.99 -25.72
C VAL A 340 -3.66 -23.67 -27.02
N ALA A 341 -4.35 -24.76 -27.34
CA ALA A 341 -4.09 -25.52 -28.56
C ALA A 341 -4.33 -24.69 -29.84
N VAL A 342 -3.87 -25.23 -30.97
CA VAL A 342 -4.22 -24.71 -32.31
C VAL A 342 -5.74 -24.81 -32.50
N PRO A 343 -6.43 -23.72 -32.89
CA PRO A 343 -7.84 -23.78 -33.21
C PRO A 343 -8.03 -24.78 -34.35
N GLN A 344 -8.86 -25.81 -34.15
CA GLN A 344 -9.28 -26.68 -35.24
C GLN A 344 -10.15 -25.85 -36.19
N GLU A 345 -9.91 -25.91 -37.50
CA GLU A 345 -10.83 -25.31 -38.46
C GLU A 345 -12.21 -25.92 -38.22
N LYS A 346 -13.23 -25.07 -38.00
CA LYS A 346 -14.61 -25.55 -38.02
C LYS A 346 -14.87 -26.01 -39.47
N PRO A 347 -15.34 -27.26 -39.67
CA PRO A 347 -15.63 -27.78 -41.00
C PRO A 347 -16.70 -26.95 -41.72
#